data_AF-A0A2M8Q9U9-F1
#
_entry.id   AF-A0A2M8Q9U9-F1
#
_cell.length_a   1.000
_cell.length_b   1.000
_cell.length_c   1.000
_cell.angle_alpha   90.00
_cell.angle_beta   90.00
_cell.angle_gamma   90.00
#
_symmetry.space_group_name_H-M   'P 1'
#
loop_
_entity.id
_entity.type
_entity.pdbx_description
1 polymer ?
#
loop_
_entity_poly.entity_id
_entity_poly.type
_entity_poly.pdbx_seq_one_letter_code
_entity_poly.pdbx_strand_id
1 'polypeptide(L)'
;GSKAKDKTGAVILPGSKQVLDRKTGKLVDCTPELCPHAIDGVNHAPFAAFGGWSGAINKASKPEVKDAAFAYLSYMNQPAQSNVDVTIGKTGFNPYRVSQFKNLDNWIKAGMSEQAAKDYLGAIEASLNSPNMVLDLRIPQNQYYQGIVLDGAIAKFLAGEQDIAATMKEIEDGWEQKTEELGRDKQLAAYKATLGVQK
;
A
#
# COMPACT_ATOMS: atom_id res chain seq x y z
N GLY A 1 24.43 -20.34 -3.89
CA GLY A 1 23.76 -19.04 -4.14
C GLY A 1 22.40 -19.28 -4.76
N SER A 2 21.41 -18.41 -4.51
CA SER A 2 20.08 -18.51 -5.11
C SER A 2 20.14 -18.45 -6.64
N LYS A 3 19.39 -19.31 -7.33
CA LYS A 3 19.31 -19.33 -8.81
C LYS A 3 18.59 -18.12 -9.42
N ALA A 4 17.95 -17.30 -8.57
CA ALA A 4 17.15 -16.14 -8.94
C ALA A 4 17.86 -14.78 -8.74
N LYS A 5 19.08 -14.76 -8.17
CA LYS A 5 19.83 -13.51 -7.98
C LYS A 5 20.03 -12.81 -9.34
N ASP A 6 19.74 -11.52 -9.38
CA ASP A 6 19.85 -10.65 -10.56
C ASP A 6 19.02 -11.12 -11.78
N LYS A 7 17.97 -11.92 -11.56
CA LYS A 7 17.00 -12.35 -12.60
C LYS A 7 15.59 -11.84 -12.36
N THR A 8 15.42 -10.98 -11.37
CA THR A 8 14.15 -10.37 -10.98
C THR A 8 14.36 -8.86 -10.93
N GLY A 9 13.32 -8.10 -11.25
CA GLY A 9 13.32 -6.64 -11.20
C GLY A 9 12.16 -6.14 -10.36
N ALA A 10 12.25 -4.88 -9.95
CA ALA A 10 11.17 -4.16 -9.28
C ALA A 10 10.72 -3.00 -10.17
N VAL A 11 9.42 -2.78 -10.22
CA VAL A 11 8.80 -1.67 -10.94
C VAL A 11 7.62 -1.14 -10.12
N ILE A 12 7.19 0.09 -10.40
CA ILE A 12 5.91 0.60 -9.89
C ILE A 12 4.77 -0.31 -10.38
N LEU A 13 3.59 -0.27 -9.73
CA LEU A 13 2.44 -1.02 -10.21
C LEU A 13 2.20 -0.74 -11.71
N PRO A 14 1.93 -1.79 -12.52
CA PRO A 14 1.50 -1.62 -13.90
C PRO A 14 0.33 -0.66 -14.00
N GLY A 15 0.38 0.22 -14.99
CA GLY A 15 -0.68 1.19 -15.24
C GLY A 15 -1.71 0.68 -16.26
N SER A 16 -2.70 1.53 -16.54
CA SER A 16 -3.77 1.26 -17.51
C SER A 16 -3.96 2.46 -18.44
N LYS A 17 -4.31 2.18 -19.71
CA LYS A 17 -4.73 3.21 -20.67
C LYS A 17 -6.19 3.65 -20.47
N GLN A 18 -6.92 2.97 -19.60
CA GLN A 18 -8.30 3.30 -19.25
C GLN A 18 -8.44 3.48 -17.74
N VAL A 19 -9.30 4.43 -17.36
CA VAL A 19 -9.60 4.76 -15.96
C VAL A 19 -11.10 4.70 -15.72
N LEU A 20 -11.50 4.45 -14.47
CA LEU A 20 -12.91 4.45 -14.09
C LEU A 20 -13.46 5.88 -14.03
N ASP A 21 -14.43 6.20 -14.87
CA ASP A 21 -15.28 7.37 -14.69
C ASP A 21 -16.30 7.09 -13.58
N ARG A 22 -16.09 7.72 -12.42
CA ARG A 22 -16.94 7.54 -11.24
C ARG A 22 -18.39 8.00 -11.44
N LYS A 23 -18.67 8.88 -12.41
CA LYS A 23 -20.05 9.34 -12.68
C LYS A 23 -20.85 8.29 -13.45
N THR A 24 -20.21 7.64 -14.41
CA THR A 24 -20.87 6.68 -15.31
C THR A 24 -20.64 5.23 -14.91
N GLY A 25 -19.65 4.95 -14.06
CA GLY A 25 -19.24 3.61 -13.66
C GLY A 25 -18.50 2.83 -14.76
N LYS A 26 -18.07 3.51 -15.84
CA LYS A 26 -17.45 2.87 -17.01
C LYS A 26 -15.96 3.17 -17.08
N LEU A 27 -15.21 2.22 -17.65
CA LEU A 27 -13.84 2.49 -18.08
C LEU A 27 -13.87 3.40 -19.31
N VAL A 28 -13.09 4.48 -19.24
CA VAL A 28 -12.91 5.45 -20.32
C VAL A 28 -11.43 5.61 -20.61
N ASP A 29 -11.11 6.00 -21.85
CA ASP A 29 -9.72 6.24 -22.24
C ASP A 29 -9.12 7.38 -21.44
N CYS A 30 -7.86 7.18 -21.07
CA CYS A 30 -7.07 8.13 -20.32
C CYS A 30 -6.71 9.34 -21.20
N THR A 31 -7.13 10.53 -20.78
CA THR A 31 -6.80 11.80 -21.44
C THR A 31 -5.93 12.67 -20.52
N PRO A 32 -5.24 13.70 -21.02
CA PRO A 32 -4.48 14.62 -20.16
C PRO A 32 -5.32 15.25 -19.04
N GLU A 33 -6.62 15.46 -19.26
CA GLU A 33 -7.55 16.02 -18.28
C GLU A 33 -7.97 14.99 -17.24
N LEU A 34 -8.20 13.73 -17.64
CA LEU A 34 -8.61 12.65 -16.75
C LEU A 34 -7.43 12.03 -15.98
N CYS A 35 -6.26 12.03 -16.59
CA CYS A 35 -5.03 11.43 -16.08
C CYS A 35 -3.84 12.39 -16.23
N PRO A 36 -3.79 13.50 -15.46
CA PRO A 36 -2.73 14.50 -15.58
C PRO A 36 -1.33 13.97 -15.24
N HIS A 37 -1.24 12.77 -14.66
CA HIS A 37 0.00 12.10 -14.26
C HIS A 37 0.31 10.86 -15.11
N ALA A 38 -0.39 10.66 -16.23
CA ALA A 38 -0.10 9.57 -17.13
C ALA A 38 1.29 9.74 -17.79
N ILE A 39 1.99 8.61 -17.94
CA ILE A 39 3.27 8.53 -18.66
C ILE A 39 2.95 7.83 -19.98
N ASP A 40 3.20 8.49 -21.11
CA ASP A 40 2.92 7.95 -22.45
C ASP A 40 1.48 7.42 -22.63
N GLY A 41 0.51 8.11 -22.03
CA GLY A 41 -0.92 7.75 -22.06
C GLY A 41 -1.31 6.58 -21.15
N VAL A 42 -0.41 6.15 -20.26
CA VAL A 42 -0.67 5.11 -19.26
C VAL A 42 -0.80 5.74 -17.87
N ASN A 43 -1.97 5.57 -17.24
CA ASN A 43 -2.21 5.98 -15.87
C ASN A 43 -1.62 4.96 -14.91
N HIS A 44 -0.62 5.36 -14.14
CA HIS A 44 -0.07 4.57 -13.04
C HIS A 44 -0.65 5.04 -11.72
N ALA A 45 -1.21 4.10 -10.95
CA ALA A 45 -1.76 4.35 -9.63
C ALA A 45 -1.15 3.34 -8.64
N PRO A 46 0.11 3.56 -8.19
CA PRO A 46 0.75 2.66 -7.24
C PRO A 46 -0.12 2.50 -6.00
N PHE A 47 -0.33 1.27 -5.57
CA PHE A 47 -1.07 0.99 -4.34
C PHE A 47 -0.08 0.80 -3.20
N ALA A 48 -0.15 1.66 -2.19
CA ALA A 48 0.62 1.54 -0.96
C ALA A 48 0.01 0.42 -0.09
N ALA A 49 0.04 -0.82 -0.59
CA ALA A 49 -0.55 -1.98 0.07
C ALA A 49 -0.02 -2.12 1.49
N PHE A 50 -0.89 -1.92 2.48
CA PHE A 50 -0.62 -1.87 3.93
C PHE A 50 0.03 -0.60 4.48
N GLY A 51 0.19 0.47 3.69
CA GLY A 51 0.53 1.84 4.13
C GLY A 51 1.84 2.02 4.93
N GLY A 52 2.57 0.94 5.20
CA GLY A 52 3.68 0.87 6.14
C GLY A 52 3.27 0.40 7.55
N TRP A 53 4.24 -0.12 8.30
CA TRP A 53 4.01 -0.54 9.69
C TRP A 53 4.06 0.66 10.63
N SER A 54 3.14 0.71 11.59
CA SER A 54 3.03 1.79 12.56
C SER A 54 3.05 1.27 13.99
N GLY A 55 3.78 1.97 14.87
CA GLY A 55 3.72 1.76 16.31
C GLY A 55 2.73 2.72 16.97
N ALA A 56 1.87 2.20 17.85
CA ALA A 56 0.90 3.01 18.59
C ALA A 56 1.00 2.73 20.09
N ILE A 57 0.80 3.76 20.91
CA ILE A 57 0.82 3.67 22.36
C ILE A 57 -0.60 3.89 22.88
N ASN A 58 -1.11 2.94 23.65
CA ASN A 58 -2.45 3.05 24.23
C ASN A 58 -2.53 4.23 25.20
N LYS A 59 -3.47 5.14 24.95
CA LYS A 59 -3.72 6.32 25.79
C LYS A 59 -4.06 5.95 27.24
N ALA A 60 -4.67 4.79 27.49
CA ALA A 60 -5.06 4.33 28.83
C ALA A 60 -3.91 3.73 29.65
N SER A 61 -2.73 3.48 29.05
CA SER A 61 -1.59 2.91 29.77
C SER A 61 -1.07 3.84 30.87
N LYS A 62 -0.47 3.24 31.92
CA LYS A 62 0.24 3.99 32.97
C LYS A 62 1.39 4.80 32.38
N PRO A 63 1.77 5.95 32.97
CA PRO A 63 2.83 6.82 32.45
C PRO A 63 4.14 6.06 32.15
N GLU A 64 4.62 5.26 33.09
CA GLU A 64 5.87 4.49 32.96
C GLU A 64 5.84 3.48 31.80
N VAL A 65 4.67 2.92 31.49
CA VAL A 65 4.48 2.02 30.36
C VAL A 65 4.52 2.79 29.04
N LYS A 66 3.96 4.01 29.01
CA LYS A 66 4.01 4.87 27.82
C LYS A 66 5.44 5.27 27.51
N ASP A 67 6.21 5.66 28.52
CA ASP A 67 7.61 6.06 28.37
C ASP A 67 8.46 4.89 27.87
N ALA A 68 8.30 3.70 28.46
CA ALA A 68 8.99 2.50 28.01
C ALA A 68 8.61 2.11 26.56
N ALA A 69 7.32 2.17 26.21
CA ALA A 69 6.85 1.87 24.86
C ALA A 69 7.40 2.89 23.84
N PHE A 70 7.41 4.18 24.18
CA PHE A 70 7.99 5.21 23.33
C PHE A 70 9.50 5.00 23.14
N ALA A 71 10.24 4.73 24.22
CA ALA A 71 11.67 4.46 24.15
C ALA A 71 11.98 3.25 23.26
N TYR A 72 11.21 2.17 23.38
CA TYR A 72 11.36 0.99 22.53
C TYR A 72 11.06 1.28 21.06
N LEU A 73 9.91 1.90 20.75
CA LEU A 73 9.53 2.24 19.38
C LEU A 73 10.54 3.20 18.74
N SER A 74 11.05 4.17 19.50
CA SER A 74 12.11 5.08 19.07
C SER A 74 13.39 4.32 18.76
N TYR A 75 13.85 3.48 19.69
CA TYR A 75 15.07 2.68 19.53
C TYR A 75 15.04 1.81 18.28
N MET A 76 13.97 1.03 18.08
CA MET A 76 13.80 0.19 16.89
C MET A 76 13.88 0.99 15.58
N ASN A 77 13.41 2.23 15.61
CA ASN A 77 13.41 3.08 14.43
C ASN A 77 14.70 3.86 14.23
N GLN A 78 15.60 3.96 15.21
CA GLN A 78 16.82 4.74 15.05
C GLN A 78 17.68 4.22 13.87
N PRO A 79 18.48 5.08 13.20
CA PRO A 79 19.25 4.68 12.02
C PRO A 79 20.15 3.46 12.23
N ALA A 80 20.74 3.33 13.42
CA ALA A 80 21.63 2.21 13.74
C ALA A 80 20.93 0.84 13.71
N GLN A 81 19.66 0.77 14.13
CA GLN A 81 18.84 -0.43 14.15
C GLN A 81 18.17 -0.63 12.78
N SER A 82 17.40 0.38 12.37
CA SER A 82 16.59 0.34 11.16
C SER A 82 17.37 0.07 9.88
N ASN A 83 18.60 0.60 9.75
CA ASN A 83 19.43 0.31 8.56
C ASN A 83 19.84 -1.16 8.50
N VAL A 84 20.02 -1.83 9.63
CA VAL A 84 20.26 -3.28 9.62
C VAL A 84 18.98 -4.01 9.21
N ASP A 85 17.86 -3.67 9.84
CA ASP A 85 16.60 -4.41 9.71
C ASP A 85 16.04 -4.40 8.28
N VAL A 86 16.09 -3.26 7.58
CA VAL A 86 15.56 -3.13 6.21
C VAL A 86 16.31 -3.98 5.18
N THR A 87 17.52 -4.46 5.51
CA THR A 87 18.32 -5.29 4.60
C THR A 87 18.15 -6.79 4.83
N ILE A 88 17.42 -7.17 5.89
CA ILE A 88 17.24 -8.56 6.29
C ILE A 88 15.84 -9.01 5.87
N GLY A 89 15.73 -9.81 4.80
CA GLY A 89 14.42 -10.18 4.24
C GLY A 89 13.42 -10.79 5.22
N LYS A 90 13.87 -11.52 6.26
CA LYS A 90 12.99 -12.10 7.30
C LYS A 90 12.33 -11.07 8.24
N THR A 91 12.81 -9.82 8.26
CA THR A 91 12.20 -8.76 9.09
C THR A 91 10.94 -8.22 8.44
N GLY A 92 10.80 -8.35 7.11
CA GLY A 92 9.69 -7.78 6.34
C GLY A 92 9.75 -6.26 6.16
N PHE A 93 10.79 -5.58 6.68
CA PHE A 93 10.91 -4.14 6.55
C PHE A 93 11.36 -3.74 5.14
N ASN A 94 10.64 -2.79 4.55
CA ASN A 94 11.07 -2.06 3.35
C ASN A 94 11.77 -0.76 3.73
N PRO A 95 12.55 -0.11 2.85
CA PRO A 95 13.07 1.22 3.12
C PRO A 95 11.93 2.21 3.43
N TYR A 96 12.09 2.96 4.50
CA TYR A 96 11.09 3.92 5.00
C TYR A 96 11.70 5.25 5.44
N ARG A 97 13.04 5.37 5.41
CA ARG A 97 13.77 6.62 5.66
C ARG A 97 14.36 7.15 4.36
N VAL A 98 14.31 8.47 4.15
CA VAL A 98 14.95 9.13 2.99
C VAL A 98 16.42 8.72 2.83
N SER A 99 17.16 8.55 3.93
CA SER A 99 18.56 8.13 3.90
C SER A 99 18.78 6.71 3.36
N GLN A 100 17.79 5.81 3.49
CA GLN A 100 17.88 4.42 3.03
C GLN A 100 17.78 4.31 1.51
N PHE A 101 17.11 5.25 0.86
CA PHE A 101 17.03 5.35 -0.61
C PHE A 101 18.31 5.92 -1.24
N LYS A 102 19.03 6.77 -0.50
CA LYS A 102 20.22 7.47 -1.01
C LYS A 102 21.53 6.70 -0.86
N ASN A 103 21.61 5.76 0.08
CA ASN A 103 22.84 5.01 0.37
C ASN A 103 22.72 3.55 -0.07
N LEU A 104 23.39 3.20 -1.17
CA LEU A 104 23.41 1.83 -1.72
C LEU A 104 24.31 0.87 -0.93
N ASP A 105 25.31 1.38 -0.21
CA ASP A 105 26.35 0.55 0.42
C ASP A 105 25.77 -0.48 1.38
N ASN A 106 24.72 -0.09 2.10
CA ASN A 106 24.05 -0.96 3.06
C ASN A 106 23.41 -2.19 2.38
N TRP A 107 22.78 -1.97 1.21
CA TRP A 107 22.13 -3.00 0.41
C TRP A 107 23.13 -3.91 -0.30
N ILE A 108 24.21 -3.32 -0.83
CA ILE A 108 25.30 -4.05 -1.46
C ILE A 108 26.01 -4.94 -0.44
N LYS A 109 26.29 -4.42 0.76
CA LYS A 109 26.87 -5.18 1.88
C LYS A 109 25.97 -6.34 2.31
N ALA A 110 24.65 -6.19 2.22
CA ALA A 110 23.68 -7.24 2.48
C ALA A 110 23.56 -8.27 1.34
N GLY A 111 24.26 -8.07 0.22
CA GLY A 111 24.41 -9.06 -0.86
C GLY A 111 23.64 -8.77 -2.13
N MET A 112 22.95 -7.63 -2.23
CA MET A 112 22.37 -7.15 -3.49
C MET A 112 23.49 -6.75 -4.48
N SER A 113 23.24 -6.92 -5.77
CA SER A 113 24.04 -6.21 -6.79
C SER A 113 23.66 -4.73 -6.77
N GLU A 114 24.54 -3.88 -7.30
CA GLU A 114 24.24 -2.44 -7.43
C GLU A 114 23.00 -2.20 -8.29
N GLN A 115 22.84 -2.96 -9.38
CA GLN A 115 21.67 -2.87 -10.25
C GLN A 115 20.38 -3.27 -9.50
N ALA A 116 20.39 -4.41 -8.81
CA ALA A 116 19.23 -4.86 -8.04
C ALA A 116 18.86 -3.85 -6.93
N ALA A 117 19.85 -3.25 -6.26
CA ALA A 117 19.60 -2.22 -5.26
C ALA A 117 18.97 -0.96 -5.88
N LYS A 118 19.47 -0.50 -7.04
CA LYS A 118 18.89 0.65 -7.76
C LYS A 118 17.46 0.38 -8.21
N ASP A 119 17.20 -0.79 -8.79
CA ASP A 119 15.86 -1.16 -9.27
C ASP A 119 14.87 -1.25 -8.10
N TYR A 120 15.25 -1.93 -7.02
CA TYR A 120 14.43 -2.11 -5.83
C TYR A 120 14.11 -0.77 -5.14
N LEU A 121 15.12 0.03 -4.83
CA LEU A 121 14.93 1.30 -4.15
C LEU A 121 14.23 2.32 -5.03
N GLY A 122 14.59 2.38 -6.32
CA GLY A 122 13.98 3.27 -7.29
C GLY A 122 12.50 2.98 -7.50
N ALA A 123 12.10 1.71 -7.58
CA ALA A 123 10.69 1.34 -7.71
C ALA A 123 9.86 1.75 -6.48
N ILE A 124 10.40 1.57 -5.27
CA ILE A 124 9.72 1.98 -4.04
C ILE A 124 9.66 3.51 -3.95
N GLU A 125 10.77 4.20 -4.18
CA GLU A 125 10.82 5.67 -4.14
C GLU A 125 9.88 6.31 -5.18
N ALA A 126 9.87 5.78 -6.41
CA ALA A 126 8.95 6.23 -7.45
C ALA A 126 7.48 5.97 -7.09
N SER A 127 7.19 4.85 -6.44
CA SER A 127 5.84 4.57 -5.93
C SER A 127 5.46 5.59 -4.87
N LEU A 128 6.27 5.74 -3.81
CA LEU A 128 6.03 6.64 -2.66
C LEU A 128 5.88 8.11 -3.07
N ASN A 129 6.62 8.54 -4.09
CA ASN A 129 6.56 9.91 -4.60
C ASN A 129 5.50 10.10 -5.71
N SER A 130 4.74 9.06 -6.08
CA SER A 130 3.73 9.18 -7.12
C SER A 130 2.60 10.11 -6.67
N PRO A 131 2.24 11.12 -7.47
CA PRO A 131 1.09 11.99 -7.18
C PRO A 131 -0.25 11.25 -7.29
N ASN A 132 -0.27 10.04 -7.85
CA ASN A 132 -1.44 9.20 -8.02
C ASN A 132 -1.40 7.94 -7.12
N MET A 133 -0.64 8.01 -6.02
CA MET A 133 -0.59 6.93 -5.03
C MET A 133 -1.99 6.65 -4.45
N VAL A 134 -2.37 5.38 -4.43
CA VAL A 134 -3.58 4.88 -3.78
C VAL A 134 -3.21 4.38 -2.39
N LEU A 135 -3.89 4.91 -1.38
CA LEU A 135 -3.79 4.44 0.00
C LEU A 135 -4.83 3.37 0.27
N ASP A 136 -4.61 2.56 1.31
CA ASP A 136 -5.60 1.61 1.81
C ASP A 136 -6.94 2.28 2.12
N LEU A 137 -8.00 1.47 2.14
CA LEU A 137 -9.33 1.91 2.52
C LEU A 137 -9.36 2.28 4.00
N ARG A 138 -9.26 3.57 4.32
CA ARG A 138 -9.13 4.08 5.70
C ARG A 138 -10.47 4.30 6.38
N ILE A 139 -11.19 3.20 6.60
CA ILE A 139 -12.44 3.18 7.38
C ILE A 139 -12.44 2.06 8.43
N PRO A 140 -13.29 2.16 9.48
CA PRO A 140 -13.49 1.05 10.42
C PRO A 140 -13.88 -0.23 9.70
N GLN A 141 -13.32 -1.36 10.14
CA GLN A 141 -13.53 -2.69 9.56
C GLN A 141 -13.00 -2.86 8.12
N ASN A 142 -12.05 -2.03 7.64
CA ASN A 142 -11.45 -2.18 6.31
C ASN A 142 -10.94 -3.60 5.99
N GLN A 143 -10.41 -4.31 6.99
CA GLN A 143 -9.95 -5.69 6.83
C GLN A 143 -11.06 -6.64 6.38
N TYR A 144 -12.32 -6.38 6.75
CA TYR A 144 -13.46 -7.15 6.25
C TYR A 144 -13.71 -6.85 4.77
N TYR A 145 -13.72 -5.57 4.38
CA TYR A 145 -13.92 -5.15 2.99
C TYR A 145 -12.86 -5.74 2.06
N GLN A 146 -11.58 -5.55 2.40
CA GLN A 146 -10.46 -5.96 1.56
C GLN A 146 -10.09 -7.43 1.80
N GLY A 147 -9.72 -7.78 3.03
CA GLY A 147 -9.16 -9.10 3.35
C GLY A 147 -10.16 -10.26 3.45
N ILE A 148 -11.47 -9.99 3.47
CA ILE A 148 -12.50 -11.05 3.50
C ILE A 148 -13.31 -11.03 2.21
N VAL A 149 -13.99 -9.91 1.91
CA VAL A 149 -14.89 -9.86 0.75
C VAL A 149 -14.11 -9.80 -0.56
N LEU A 150 -13.21 -8.82 -0.73
CA LEU A 150 -12.46 -8.64 -1.97
C LEU A 150 -11.51 -9.83 -2.25
N ASP A 151 -10.66 -10.17 -1.28
CA ASP A 151 -9.70 -11.27 -1.43
C ASP A 151 -10.41 -12.62 -1.64
N GLY A 152 -11.53 -12.86 -0.95
CA GLY A 152 -12.32 -14.07 -1.10
C GLY A 152 -12.93 -14.21 -2.50
N ALA A 153 -13.56 -13.16 -3.02
CA ALA A 153 -14.14 -13.16 -4.35
C ALA A 153 -13.08 -13.30 -5.45
N ILE A 154 -11.94 -12.59 -5.33
CA ILE A 154 -10.83 -12.71 -6.28
C ILE A 154 -10.25 -14.13 -6.25
N ALA A 155 -10.09 -14.75 -5.07
CA ALA A 155 -9.59 -16.11 -4.98
C ALA A 155 -10.49 -17.12 -5.71
N LYS A 156 -11.81 -17.01 -5.57
CA LYS A 156 -12.79 -17.85 -6.30
C LYS A 156 -12.70 -17.63 -7.82
N PHE A 157 -12.59 -16.37 -8.24
CA PHE A 157 -12.40 -16.02 -9.66
C PHE A 157 -11.13 -16.66 -10.24
N LEU A 158 -10.00 -16.52 -9.54
CA LEU A 158 -8.72 -17.09 -9.96
C LEU A 158 -8.72 -18.63 -9.95
N ALA A 159 -9.54 -19.25 -9.10
CA ALA A 159 -9.78 -20.69 -9.09
C ALA A 159 -10.74 -21.16 -10.21
N GLY A 160 -11.37 -20.24 -10.94
CA GLY A 160 -12.35 -20.53 -11.99
C GLY A 160 -13.73 -20.90 -11.46
N GLU A 161 -14.03 -20.62 -10.20
CA GLU A 161 -15.32 -20.93 -9.56
C GLU A 161 -16.40 -19.89 -9.90
N GLN A 162 -15.99 -18.69 -10.34
CA GLN A 162 -16.86 -17.57 -10.69
C GLN A 162 -16.36 -16.87 -11.95
N ASP A 163 -17.27 -16.25 -12.71
CA ASP A 163 -16.92 -15.32 -13.78
C ASP A 163 -16.75 -13.89 -13.24
N ILE A 164 -16.36 -12.96 -14.12
CA ILE A 164 -16.14 -11.55 -13.75
C ILE A 164 -17.42 -10.91 -13.18
N ALA A 165 -18.58 -11.18 -13.77
CA ALA A 165 -19.83 -10.56 -13.35
C ALA A 165 -20.26 -11.03 -11.96
N ALA A 166 -20.16 -12.33 -11.69
CA ALA A 166 -20.43 -12.91 -10.38
C ALA A 166 -19.44 -12.39 -9.32
N THR A 167 -18.16 -12.28 -9.67
CA THR A 167 -17.11 -11.77 -8.79
C THR A 167 -17.37 -10.31 -8.39
N MET A 168 -17.65 -9.45 -9.36
CA MET A 168 -17.97 -8.04 -9.11
C MET A 168 -19.22 -7.89 -8.25
N LYS A 169 -20.26 -8.67 -8.55
CA LYS A 169 -21.49 -8.67 -7.75
C LYS A 169 -21.27 -9.10 -6.30
N GLU A 170 -20.48 -10.15 -6.06
CA GLU A 170 -20.16 -10.60 -4.70
C GLU A 170 -19.42 -9.50 -3.91
N ILE A 171 -18.47 -8.82 -4.55
CA ILE A 171 -17.74 -7.71 -3.93
C ILE A 171 -18.67 -6.56 -3.58
N GLU A 172 -19.46 -6.11 -4.56
CA GLU A 172 -20.40 -4.99 -4.40
C GLU A 172 -21.43 -5.28 -3.29
N ASP A 173 -22.11 -6.43 -3.36
CA ASP A 173 -23.11 -6.83 -2.37
C ASP A 173 -22.51 -6.94 -0.96
N GLY A 174 -21.32 -7.56 -0.84
CA GLY A 174 -20.65 -7.73 0.45
C GLY A 174 -20.17 -6.41 1.07
N TRP A 175 -19.70 -5.47 0.25
CA TRP A 175 -19.31 -4.14 0.70
C TRP A 175 -20.52 -3.30 1.09
N GLU A 176 -21.60 -3.35 0.31
CA GLU A 176 -22.85 -2.65 0.62
C GLU A 176 -23.47 -3.20 1.91
N GLN A 177 -23.55 -4.52 2.07
CA GLN A 177 -24.04 -5.16 3.30
C GLN A 177 -23.24 -4.68 4.52
N LYS A 178 -21.90 -4.68 4.45
CA LYS A 178 -21.07 -4.24 5.57
C LYS A 178 -21.21 -2.75 5.87
N THR A 179 -21.38 -1.95 4.82
CA THR A 179 -21.57 -0.49 4.95
C THR A 179 -22.90 -0.16 5.61
N GLU A 180 -23.96 -0.87 5.26
CA GLU A 180 -25.27 -0.71 5.91
C GLU A 180 -25.27 -1.22 7.35
N GLU A 181 -24.60 -2.34 7.64
CA GLU A 181 -24.42 -2.87 9.00
C GLU A 181 -23.76 -1.82 9.93
N LEU A 182 -22.72 -1.14 9.43
CA LEU A 182 -21.94 -0.18 10.22
C LEU A 182 -22.50 1.26 10.17
N GLY A 183 -23.41 1.51 9.23
CA GLY A 183 -24.02 2.80 8.93
C GLY A 183 -23.20 3.63 7.92
N ARG A 184 -23.78 3.84 6.74
CA ARG A 184 -23.15 4.56 5.61
C ARG A 184 -22.60 5.93 5.97
N ASP A 185 -23.39 6.74 6.68
CA ASP A 185 -22.96 8.09 7.08
C ASP A 185 -21.77 8.07 8.04
N LYS A 186 -21.70 7.07 8.93
CA LYS A 186 -20.57 6.91 9.85
C LYS A 186 -19.31 6.51 9.07
N GLN A 187 -19.45 5.60 8.10
CA GLN A 187 -18.35 5.19 7.23
C GLN A 187 -17.84 6.36 6.39
N LEU A 188 -18.75 7.14 5.79
CA LEU A 188 -18.40 8.34 5.03
C LEU A 188 -17.71 9.39 5.90
N ALA A 189 -18.21 9.62 7.11
CA ALA A 189 -17.60 10.56 8.05
C ALA A 189 -16.20 10.11 8.47
N ALA A 190 -16.00 8.82 8.75
CA ALA A 190 -14.70 8.25 9.07
C ALA A 190 -13.72 8.42 7.90
N TYR A 191 -14.14 8.07 6.67
CA TYR A 191 -13.32 8.24 5.48
C TYR A 191 -12.89 9.71 5.29
N LYS A 192 -13.85 10.65 5.34
CA LYS A 192 -13.58 12.09 5.21
C LYS A 192 -12.60 12.59 6.27
N ALA A 193 -12.72 12.13 7.51
CA ALA A 193 -11.80 12.50 8.58
C ALA A 193 -10.35 12.08 8.28
N THR A 194 -10.14 11.03 7.49
CA THR A 194 -8.78 10.58 7.11
C THR A 194 -8.14 11.38 5.98
N LEU A 195 -8.93 12.14 5.22
CA LEU A 195 -8.44 12.93 4.10
C LEU A 195 -7.73 14.21 4.54
N GLY A 196 -7.82 14.59 5.82
CA GLY A 196 -7.20 15.82 6.34
C GLY A 196 -7.74 17.10 5.70
N VAL A 197 -8.86 17.01 4.96
CA VAL A 197 -9.51 18.16 4.33
C VAL A 197 -10.13 18.99 5.46
N GLN A 198 -9.61 20.19 5.67
CA GLN A 198 -10.25 21.15 6.57
C GLN A 198 -11.65 21.47 6.01
N LYS A 199 -12.66 21.41 6.88
CA LYS A 199 -14.04 21.78 6.54
C LYS A 199 -14.14 23.27 6.26
#